data_AF-A0A958PBD6-F1
#
_entry.id   AF-A0A958PBD6-F1
#
_cell.length_a   1.000
_cell.length_b   1.000
_cell.length_c   1.000
_cell.angle_alpha   90.00
_cell.angle_beta   90.00
_cell.angle_gamma   90.00
#
_symmetry.space_group_name_H-M   'P 1'
#
loop_
_entity.id
_entity.type
_entity.pdbx_description
1 polymer ?
#
loop_
_entity_poly.entity_id
_entity_poly.type
_entity_poly.pdbx_seq_one_letter_code
_entity_poly.pdbx_strand_id
1 'polypeptide(L)'
;MSTTLEIFRLITMDWQGIEEQRKKRQLNKLKEQAHKSGKKASIQISWRLLILFLCVAAWAYSEWQIHTPRISKQYNYEVNSDPTQESTKEKTFSFFYKAHEYTVEPLYDYTLNGLVVSMNEFEGSRGFVHSLWEDDLNVADLCVVWGKNVNAEILNAFNFSNGSFTCYFSTNNSQLFNQFNQEKLSNNHLLAVNEDIREKLVKLKIGDQIQIQGWLSKYSHSGGFKRGTSTTRTDKGDGACETIYVNSVNVLSRGNSKWIQVSYLSTLAIAGLILLFFAKILLQRFSSKPM
;
A
#
# COMPACT_ATOMS: atom_id res chain seq x y z
N MET A 1 78.76 -42.89 34.44
CA MET A 1 77.67 -42.84 33.43
C MET A 1 76.29 -42.54 34.04
N SER A 2 76.13 -42.34 35.36
CA SER A 2 74.80 -42.14 35.98
C SER A 2 74.43 -40.69 36.32
N THR A 3 75.39 -39.78 36.54
CA THR A 3 75.11 -38.39 36.93
C THR A 3 74.52 -37.52 35.81
N THR A 4 74.86 -37.80 34.55
CA THR A 4 74.36 -37.04 33.39
C THR A 4 72.92 -37.38 33.01
N LEU A 5 72.49 -38.63 33.19
CA LEU A 5 71.10 -39.04 32.93
C LEU A 5 70.12 -38.44 33.95
N GLU A 6 70.54 -38.31 35.21
CA GLU A 6 69.71 -37.81 36.30
C GLU A 6 69.47 -36.30 36.20
N ILE A 7 70.50 -35.55 35.80
CA ILE A 7 70.38 -34.11 35.48
C ILE A 7 69.46 -33.90 34.27
N PHE A 8 69.58 -34.73 33.23
CA PHE A 8 68.69 -34.62 32.06
C PHE A 8 67.23 -34.93 32.41
N ARG A 9 66.99 -35.88 33.33
CA ARG A 9 65.65 -36.22 33.82
C ARG A 9 65.04 -35.11 34.67
N LEU A 10 65.83 -34.47 35.53
CA LEU A 10 65.38 -33.32 36.33
C LEU A 10 65.08 -32.09 35.46
N ILE A 11 65.92 -31.80 34.46
CA ILE A 11 65.69 -30.69 33.51
C ILE A 11 64.43 -30.94 32.68
N THR A 12 64.20 -32.17 32.22
CA THR A 12 63.01 -32.51 31.43
C THR A 12 61.72 -32.48 32.25
N MET A 13 61.75 -32.92 33.52
CA MET A 13 60.60 -32.78 34.43
C MET A 13 60.28 -31.32 34.74
N ASP A 14 61.29 -30.48 34.97
CA ASP A 14 61.12 -29.03 35.20
C ASP A 14 60.57 -28.34 33.94
N TRP A 15 61.06 -28.72 32.75
CA TRP A 15 60.55 -28.23 31.47
C TRP A 15 59.08 -28.57 31.23
N GLN A 16 58.67 -29.81 31.54
CA GLN A 16 57.27 -30.23 31.43
C GLN A 16 56.36 -29.44 32.37
N GLY A 17 56.79 -29.19 33.61
CA GLY A 17 56.06 -28.35 34.57
C GLY A 17 55.89 -26.89 34.09
N ILE A 18 56.95 -26.31 33.52
CA ILE A 18 56.92 -24.95 32.95
C ILE A 18 55.97 -24.89 31.74
N GLU A 19 55.95 -25.90 30.89
CA GLU A 19 55.09 -25.95 29.71
C GLU A 19 53.60 -26.08 30.09
N GLU A 20 53.29 -26.90 31.11
CA GLU A 20 51.92 -27.04 31.63
C GLU A 20 51.41 -25.73 32.24
N GLN A 21 52.27 -25.01 32.97
CA GLN A 21 51.96 -23.69 33.52
C GLN A 21 51.71 -22.65 32.41
N ARG A 22 52.48 -22.67 31.31
CA ARG A 22 52.23 -21.80 30.14
C ARG A 22 50.88 -22.11 29.50
N LYS A 23 50.54 -23.39 29.31
CA LYS A 23 49.26 -23.82 28.74
C LYS A 23 48.08 -23.37 29.62
N LYS A 24 48.18 -23.54 30.95
CA LYS A 24 47.16 -23.04 31.90
C LYS A 24 46.99 -21.53 31.84
N ARG A 25 48.07 -20.75 31.75
CA ARG A 25 48.02 -19.29 31.61
C ARG A 25 47.39 -18.85 30.28
N GLN A 26 47.72 -19.51 29.18
CA GLN A 26 47.10 -19.24 27.88
C GLN A 26 45.60 -19.58 27.91
N LEU A 27 45.22 -20.73 28.48
CA LEU A 27 43.82 -21.12 28.61
C LEU A 27 43.02 -20.13 29.46
N ASN A 28 43.59 -19.63 30.56
CA ASN A 28 42.93 -18.62 31.40
C ASN A 28 42.78 -17.28 30.67
N LYS A 29 43.79 -16.84 29.90
CA LYS A 29 43.67 -15.64 29.06
C LYS A 29 42.58 -15.80 28.01
N LEU A 30 42.48 -16.97 27.37
CA LEU A 30 41.43 -17.27 26.38
C LEU A 30 40.03 -17.29 27.04
N LYS A 31 39.89 -17.91 28.21
CA LYS A 31 38.64 -17.90 28.99
C LYS A 31 38.24 -16.50 29.43
N GLU A 32 39.19 -15.66 29.82
CA GLU A 32 38.93 -14.28 30.22
C GLU A 32 38.54 -13.39 29.03
N GLN A 33 39.19 -13.59 27.87
CA GLN A 33 38.81 -12.95 26.61
C GLN A 33 37.41 -13.38 26.14
N ALA A 34 37.10 -14.68 26.23
CA ALA A 34 35.77 -15.23 25.90
C ALA A 34 34.69 -14.73 26.88
N HIS A 35 35.00 -14.60 28.17
CA HIS A 35 34.07 -14.04 29.14
C HIS A 35 33.83 -12.55 28.89
N LYS A 36 34.89 -11.76 28.59
CA LYS A 36 34.79 -10.33 28.24
C LYS A 36 34.03 -10.10 26.92
N SER A 37 34.20 -10.97 25.91
CA SER A 37 33.43 -10.91 24.67
C SER A 37 31.97 -11.32 24.89
N GLY A 38 31.71 -12.37 25.68
CA GLY A 38 30.36 -12.81 26.04
C GLY A 38 29.58 -11.79 26.88
N LYS A 39 30.23 -11.10 27.83
CA LYS A 39 29.61 -10.00 28.60
C LYS A 39 29.32 -8.75 27.74
N LYS A 40 30.11 -8.50 26.70
CA LYS A 40 29.83 -7.43 25.72
C LYS A 40 28.74 -7.81 24.71
N ALA A 41 28.45 -9.09 24.54
CA ALA A 41 27.45 -9.61 23.62
C ALA A 41 26.04 -9.75 24.26
N SER A 42 25.77 -9.17 25.43
CA SER A 42 24.39 -8.92 25.83
C SER A 42 23.83 -7.84 24.91
N ILE A 43 22.97 -8.22 23.97
CA ILE A 43 22.27 -7.29 23.09
C ILE A 43 21.34 -6.45 23.98
N GLN A 44 21.85 -5.37 24.57
CA GLN A 44 21.01 -4.33 25.14
C GLN A 44 20.38 -3.59 23.96
N ILE A 45 19.20 -4.04 23.56
CA ILE A 45 18.38 -3.29 22.60
C ILE A 45 18.10 -1.94 23.26
N SER A 46 18.68 -0.88 22.71
CA SER A 46 18.38 0.46 23.22
C SER A 46 16.88 0.69 23.07
N TRP A 47 16.23 1.22 24.10
CA TRP A 47 14.78 1.50 24.08
C TRP A 47 14.37 2.32 22.84
N ARG A 48 15.28 3.15 22.30
CA ARG A 48 15.07 3.90 21.06
C ARG A 48 14.93 3.01 19.82
N LEU A 49 15.74 1.97 19.71
CA LEU A 49 15.63 1.00 18.61
C LEU A 49 14.34 0.18 18.72
N LEU A 50 13.94 -0.17 19.95
CA LEU A 50 12.65 -0.83 20.18
C LEU A 50 11.47 0.08 19.78
N ILE A 51 11.48 1.35 20.19
CA ILE A 51 10.43 2.32 19.81
C ILE A 51 10.39 2.50 18.29
N LEU A 52 11.55 2.67 17.64
CA LEU A 52 11.62 2.79 16.18
C LEU A 52 11.03 1.55 15.49
N PHE A 53 11.40 0.35 15.96
CA PHE A 53 10.86 -0.91 15.45
C PHE A 53 9.33 -0.97 15.60
N LEU A 54 8.79 -0.59 16.77
CA LEU A 54 7.34 -0.56 17.00
C LEU A 54 6.63 0.45 16.10
N CYS A 55 7.21 1.64 15.88
CA CYS A 55 6.65 2.63 14.96
C CYS A 55 6.65 2.12 13.51
N VAL A 56 7.73 1.47 13.07
CA VAL A 56 7.80 0.86 11.73
C VAL A 56 6.81 -0.29 11.58
N ALA A 57 6.66 -1.14 12.61
CA ALA A 57 5.69 -2.22 12.61
C ALA A 57 4.24 -1.69 12.57
N ALA A 58 3.93 -0.66 13.36
CA ALA A 58 2.63 0.00 13.36
C ALA A 58 2.33 0.66 12.01
N TRP A 59 3.32 1.34 11.43
CA TRP A 59 3.23 1.91 10.08
C TRP A 59 2.95 0.83 9.05
N ALA A 60 3.77 -0.23 8.98
CA ALA A 60 3.60 -1.33 8.02
C ALA A 60 2.25 -2.03 8.18
N TYR A 61 1.81 -2.28 9.41
CA TYR A 61 0.48 -2.86 9.66
C TYR A 61 -0.64 -1.92 9.22
N SER A 62 -0.52 -0.61 9.48
CA SER A 62 -1.50 0.36 9.03
C SER A 62 -1.57 0.49 7.51
N GLU A 63 -0.44 0.44 6.80
CA GLU A 63 -0.41 0.42 5.34
C GLU A 63 -1.11 -0.81 4.78
N TRP A 64 -0.87 -1.99 5.37
CA TRP A 64 -1.60 -3.20 5.00
C TRP A 64 -3.12 -3.06 5.19
N GLN A 65 -3.52 -2.40 6.28
CA GLN A 65 -4.94 -2.15 6.58
C GLN A 65 -5.59 -1.13 5.64
N ILE A 66 -4.88 -0.07 5.26
CA ILE A 66 -5.36 0.97 4.33
C ILE A 66 -5.66 0.37 2.95
N HIS A 67 -4.85 -0.58 2.51
CA HIS A 67 -5.01 -1.23 1.21
C HIS A 67 -5.90 -2.49 1.24
N THR A 68 -6.51 -2.83 2.39
CA THR A 68 -7.50 -3.90 2.46
C THR A 68 -8.92 -3.34 2.41
N PRO A 69 -9.80 -3.86 1.54
CA PRO A 69 -11.17 -3.41 1.44
C PRO A 69 -11.95 -3.88 2.68
N ARG A 70 -12.33 -2.92 3.53
CA ARG A 70 -13.09 -3.19 4.76
C ARG A 70 -14.31 -2.30 4.80
N ILE A 71 -15.42 -2.87 5.27
CA ILE A 71 -16.61 -2.08 5.57
C ILE A 71 -16.29 -1.17 6.75
N SER A 72 -16.46 0.13 6.56
CA SER A 72 -16.32 1.08 7.65
C SER A 72 -17.39 0.82 8.72
N LYS A 73 -17.13 1.16 9.98
CA LYS A 73 -18.14 1.02 11.04
C LYS A 73 -19.40 1.84 10.76
N GLN A 74 -19.27 2.93 10.00
CA GLN A 74 -20.37 3.78 9.58
C GLN A 74 -20.86 3.28 8.21
N TYR A 75 -21.70 2.26 8.23
CA TYR A 75 -22.30 1.71 7.03
C TYR A 75 -23.38 2.65 6.46
N ASN A 76 -23.29 2.99 5.17
CA ASN A 76 -24.33 3.73 4.46
C ASN A 76 -25.12 2.74 3.61
N TYR A 77 -26.45 2.74 3.74
CA TYR A 77 -27.31 1.78 3.07
C TYR A 77 -27.43 2.01 1.56
N GLU A 78 -27.08 3.20 1.05
CA GLU A 78 -27.15 3.53 -0.39
C GLU A 78 -26.24 2.64 -1.24
N VAL A 79 -25.16 2.09 -0.66
CA VAL A 79 -24.26 1.15 -1.35
C VAL A 79 -24.92 -0.20 -1.64
N ASN A 80 -26.15 -0.44 -1.16
CA ASN A 80 -26.93 -1.63 -1.51
C ASN A 80 -27.75 -1.46 -2.78
N SER A 81 -27.96 -0.23 -3.23
CA SER A 81 -28.76 0.06 -4.40
C SER A 81 -28.01 -0.31 -5.67
N ASP A 82 -28.75 -0.75 -6.68
CA ASP A 82 -28.19 -0.90 -8.01
C ASP A 82 -27.92 0.45 -8.66
N PRO A 83 -26.91 0.53 -9.55
CA PRO A 83 -26.65 1.73 -10.31
C PRO A 83 -27.88 2.11 -11.14
N THR A 84 -28.23 3.39 -11.14
CA THR A 84 -29.31 3.91 -11.99
C THR A 84 -28.74 4.29 -13.34
N GLN A 85 -29.41 3.90 -14.42
CA GLN A 85 -29.02 4.21 -15.79
C GLN A 85 -30.26 4.67 -16.55
N GLU A 86 -30.28 5.95 -16.95
CA GLU A 86 -31.43 6.58 -17.63
C GLU A 86 -30.99 7.22 -18.95
N SER A 87 -31.91 7.32 -19.91
CA SER A 87 -31.60 7.97 -21.20
C SER A 87 -31.18 9.42 -20.97
N THR A 88 -29.97 9.76 -21.38
CA THR A 88 -29.48 11.15 -21.26
C THR A 88 -30.05 12.02 -22.38
N LYS A 89 -30.15 13.32 -22.11
CA LYS A 89 -30.43 14.36 -23.12
C LYS A 89 -29.18 15.10 -23.58
N GLU A 90 -28.04 14.80 -22.96
CA GLU A 90 -26.78 15.43 -23.29
C GLU A 90 -26.32 15.02 -24.68
N LYS A 91 -25.82 16.02 -25.42
CA LYS A 91 -25.31 15.80 -26.77
C LYS A 91 -23.82 15.53 -26.70
N THR A 92 -23.28 14.89 -27.73
CA THR A 92 -21.83 14.82 -27.94
C THR A 92 -21.22 16.22 -27.89
N PHE A 93 -20.12 16.36 -27.17
CA PHE A 93 -19.40 17.62 -27.03
C PHE A 93 -17.90 17.38 -27.15
N SER A 94 -17.19 18.43 -27.58
CA SER A 94 -15.74 18.41 -27.74
C SER A 94 -15.11 19.61 -27.04
N PHE A 95 -13.93 19.42 -26.50
CA PHE A 95 -13.18 20.44 -25.78
C PHE A 95 -11.68 20.15 -25.85
N PHE A 96 -10.87 21.20 -25.76
CA PHE A 96 -9.43 21.06 -25.58
C PHE A 96 -9.12 20.83 -24.11
N TYR A 97 -8.30 19.82 -23.84
CA TYR A 97 -7.73 19.59 -22.53
C TYR A 97 -6.26 19.16 -22.68
N LYS A 98 -5.37 19.90 -22.01
CA LYS A 98 -3.92 19.83 -22.22
C LYS A 98 -3.56 19.90 -23.71
N ALA A 99 -2.95 18.85 -24.27
CA ALA A 99 -2.44 18.82 -25.64
C ALA A 99 -3.45 18.31 -26.68
N HIS A 100 -4.63 17.83 -26.25
CA HIS A 100 -5.56 17.14 -27.14
C HIS A 100 -6.95 17.78 -27.17
N GLU A 101 -7.61 17.66 -28.33
CA GLU A 101 -9.04 17.86 -28.44
C GLU A 101 -9.73 16.54 -28.12
N TYR A 102 -10.50 16.51 -27.04
CA TYR A 102 -11.32 15.37 -26.65
C TYR A 102 -12.72 15.50 -27.23
N THR A 103 -13.30 14.38 -27.63
CA THR A 103 -14.73 14.25 -27.97
C THR A 103 -15.35 13.23 -27.03
N VAL A 104 -16.39 13.64 -26.31
CA VAL A 104 -17.15 12.82 -25.37
C VAL A 104 -18.56 12.64 -25.91
N GLU A 105 -19.02 11.39 -25.96
CA GLU A 105 -20.37 10.99 -26.37
C GLU A 105 -21.10 10.38 -25.16
N PRO A 106 -21.89 11.20 -24.42
CA PRO A 106 -22.78 10.71 -23.38
C PRO A 106 -23.83 9.76 -23.94
N LEU A 107 -24.05 8.63 -23.28
CA LEU A 107 -25.07 7.63 -23.66
C LEU A 107 -26.20 7.55 -22.64
N TYR A 108 -25.89 7.62 -21.35
CA TYR A 108 -26.86 7.49 -20.26
C TYR A 108 -26.47 8.36 -19.07
N ASP A 109 -27.46 8.95 -18.41
CA ASP A 109 -27.31 9.52 -17.07
C ASP A 109 -27.12 8.35 -16.10
N TYR A 110 -26.09 8.43 -15.26
CA TYR A 110 -25.61 7.31 -14.47
C TYR A 110 -25.31 7.72 -13.03
N THR A 111 -25.81 6.94 -12.08
CA THR A 111 -25.45 7.04 -10.67
C THR A 111 -24.98 5.70 -10.16
N LEU A 112 -23.77 5.65 -9.61
CA LEU A 112 -23.18 4.48 -8.97
C LEU A 112 -22.98 4.76 -7.49
N ASN A 113 -23.65 3.98 -6.64
CA ASN A 113 -23.36 3.91 -5.22
C ASN A 113 -22.64 2.59 -4.91
N GLY A 114 -21.56 2.63 -4.15
CA GLY A 114 -20.84 1.40 -3.85
C GLY A 114 -19.62 1.58 -2.95
N LEU A 115 -18.92 0.48 -2.70
CA LEU A 115 -17.68 0.42 -1.94
C LEU A 115 -16.50 0.24 -2.89
N VAL A 116 -15.49 1.08 -2.77
CA VAL A 116 -14.22 0.94 -3.51
C VAL A 116 -13.42 -0.23 -2.93
N VAL A 117 -13.13 -1.24 -3.76
CA VAL A 117 -12.36 -2.43 -3.34
C VAL A 117 -10.94 -2.49 -3.90
N SER A 118 -10.70 -1.82 -5.03
CA SER A 118 -9.38 -1.63 -5.61
C SER A 118 -9.38 -0.32 -6.39
N MET A 119 -8.21 0.30 -6.55
CA MET A 119 -8.07 1.52 -7.31
C MET A 119 -6.70 1.63 -7.95
N ASN A 120 -6.63 2.25 -9.13
CA ASN A 120 -5.40 2.74 -9.74
C ASN A 120 -5.57 4.23 -10.01
N GLU A 121 -4.70 5.05 -9.43
CA GLU A 121 -4.65 6.49 -9.66
C GLU A 121 -3.68 6.77 -10.83
N PHE A 122 -4.06 7.62 -11.78
CA PHE A 122 -3.21 7.95 -12.93
C PHE A 122 -2.66 9.37 -12.92
N GLU A 123 -3.07 10.20 -11.94
CA GLU A 123 -2.41 11.48 -11.71
C GLU A 123 -1.08 11.30 -10.95
N GLY A 124 0.02 11.71 -11.57
CA GLY A 124 1.38 11.66 -10.99
C GLY A 124 2.29 10.57 -11.59
N SER A 125 3.43 10.31 -10.93
CA SER A 125 4.55 9.51 -11.46
C SER A 125 4.31 7.99 -11.58
N ARG A 126 3.07 7.50 -11.50
CA ARG A 126 2.74 6.06 -11.45
C ARG A 126 1.93 5.54 -12.65
N GLY A 127 1.48 6.40 -13.56
CA GLY A 127 0.67 6.01 -14.73
C GLY A 127 1.49 5.66 -15.98
N PHE A 128 2.33 4.61 -15.96
CA PHE A 128 3.13 4.23 -17.13
C PHE A 128 2.26 3.91 -18.36
N VAL A 129 1.09 3.28 -18.18
CA VAL A 129 0.19 2.91 -19.30
C VAL A 129 -0.60 4.12 -19.84
N HIS A 130 -1.02 5.05 -18.96
CA HIS A 130 -1.72 6.27 -19.38
C HIS A 130 -0.80 7.26 -20.10
N SER A 131 0.47 7.32 -19.70
CA SER A 131 1.49 8.10 -20.40
C SER A 131 1.77 7.58 -21.82
N LEU A 132 1.52 6.30 -22.11
CA LEU A 132 1.68 5.75 -23.46
C LEU A 132 0.51 6.08 -24.38
N TRP A 133 -0.67 6.34 -23.80
CA TRP A 133 -1.92 6.54 -24.55
C TRP A 133 -2.36 8.00 -24.57
N GLU A 134 -1.60 8.87 -23.89
CA GLU A 134 -1.87 10.30 -23.75
C GLU A 134 -3.30 10.61 -23.28
N ASP A 135 -3.86 9.70 -22.47
CA ASP A 135 -5.19 9.78 -21.88
C ASP A 135 -5.15 10.54 -20.56
N ASP A 136 -5.05 11.87 -20.67
CA ASP A 136 -5.06 12.81 -19.55
C ASP A 136 -6.45 13.02 -18.93
N LEU A 137 -7.51 12.61 -19.64
CA LEU A 137 -8.89 12.83 -19.23
C LEU A 137 -9.31 11.83 -18.15
N ASN A 138 -8.81 10.59 -18.19
CA ASN A 138 -9.04 9.59 -17.14
C ASN A 138 -8.23 9.89 -15.88
N VAL A 139 -8.91 10.15 -14.77
CA VAL A 139 -8.30 10.54 -13.49
C VAL A 139 -7.89 9.32 -12.67
N ALA A 140 -8.80 8.34 -12.59
CA ALA A 140 -8.64 7.16 -11.76
C ALA A 140 -9.51 6.01 -12.28
N ASP A 141 -9.02 4.78 -12.08
CA ASP A 141 -9.78 3.56 -12.27
C ASP A 141 -10.18 2.98 -10.92
N LEU A 142 -11.47 2.74 -10.73
CA LEU A 142 -12.01 2.15 -9.50
C LEU A 142 -12.67 0.81 -9.78
N CYS A 143 -12.29 -0.21 -9.01
CA CYS A 143 -13.15 -1.37 -8.82
C CYS A 143 -14.13 -1.09 -7.69
N VAL A 144 -15.42 -1.15 -8.01
CA VAL A 144 -16.51 -0.85 -7.07
C VAL A 144 -17.41 -2.07 -6.96
N VAL A 145 -17.80 -2.40 -5.73
CA VAL A 145 -18.83 -3.42 -5.45
C VAL A 145 -20.01 -2.79 -4.73
N TRP A 146 -21.20 -3.34 -4.95
CA TRP A 146 -22.44 -2.84 -4.34
C TRP A 146 -23.38 -4.00 -3.97
N GLY A 147 -24.53 -3.68 -3.39
CA GLY A 147 -25.52 -4.68 -3.01
C GLY A 147 -24.97 -5.71 -2.01
N LYS A 148 -25.31 -6.97 -2.24
CA LYS A 148 -24.92 -8.09 -1.38
C LYS A 148 -23.41 -8.32 -1.29
N ASN A 149 -22.62 -7.79 -2.24
CA ASN A 149 -21.17 -7.90 -2.20
C ASN A 149 -20.54 -6.98 -1.15
N VAL A 150 -21.26 -5.95 -0.68
CA VAL A 150 -20.82 -5.11 0.45
C VAL A 150 -21.08 -5.84 1.77
N ASN A 151 -20.41 -6.98 1.93
CA ASN A 151 -20.52 -7.88 3.07
C ASN A 151 -19.14 -8.13 3.68
N ALA A 152 -19.03 -8.04 5.01
CA ALA A 152 -17.74 -8.12 5.69
C ALA A 152 -17.06 -9.48 5.52
N GLU A 153 -17.81 -10.58 5.48
CA GLU A 153 -17.26 -11.93 5.28
C GLU A 153 -16.69 -12.08 3.87
N ILE A 154 -17.41 -11.61 2.85
CA ILE A 154 -16.94 -11.58 1.46
C ILE A 154 -15.69 -10.70 1.35
N LEU A 155 -15.75 -9.44 1.79
CA LEU A 155 -14.66 -8.49 1.60
C LEU A 155 -13.36 -8.90 2.33
N ASN A 156 -13.48 -9.59 3.47
CA ASN A 156 -12.32 -10.10 4.20
C ASN A 156 -11.69 -11.35 3.55
N ALA A 157 -12.45 -12.11 2.77
CA ALA A 157 -12.00 -13.36 2.16
C ALA A 157 -11.53 -13.22 0.71
N PHE A 158 -11.81 -12.08 0.08
CA PHE A 158 -11.49 -11.83 -1.32
C PHE A 158 -10.29 -10.90 -1.47
N ASN A 159 -9.43 -11.22 -2.45
CA ASN A 159 -8.44 -10.30 -2.97
C ASN A 159 -9.01 -9.64 -4.22
N PHE A 160 -8.87 -8.32 -4.30
CA PHE A 160 -9.29 -7.52 -5.45
C PHE A 160 -8.07 -6.83 -6.07
N SER A 161 -8.07 -6.71 -7.38
CA SER A 161 -7.13 -5.87 -8.12
C SER A 161 -7.79 -5.35 -9.39
N ASN A 162 -7.32 -4.24 -9.93
CA ASN A 162 -7.82 -3.72 -11.20
C ASN A 162 -6.69 -3.63 -12.22
N GLY A 163 -6.95 -4.15 -13.41
CA GLY A 163 -6.18 -3.87 -14.62
C GLY A 163 -6.85 -2.78 -15.45
N SER A 164 -6.29 -2.51 -16.64
CA SER A 164 -6.80 -1.47 -17.54
C SER A 164 -8.23 -1.72 -18.04
N PHE A 165 -8.74 -2.96 -17.99
CA PHE A 165 -10.05 -3.32 -18.54
C PHE A 165 -10.82 -4.34 -17.69
N THR A 166 -10.32 -4.71 -16.53
CA THR A 166 -10.95 -5.75 -15.71
C THR A 166 -10.66 -5.48 -14.24
N CYS A 167 -11.70 -5.55 -13.42
CA CYS A 167 -11.50 -5.77 -12.00
C CYS A 167 -11.44 -7.27 -11.74
N TYR A 168 -10.28 -7.73 -11.28
CA TYR A 168 -10.03 -9.09 -10.90
C TYR A 168 -10.39 -9.28 -9.42
N PHE A 169 -10.97 -10.42 -9.13
CA PHE A 169 -11.28 -10.84 -7.78
C PHE A 169 -10.97 -12.34 -7.63
N SER A 170 -10.50 -12.74 -6.45
CA SER A 170 -10.19 -14.14 -6.17
C SER A 170 -10.36 -14.47 -4.70
N THR A 171 -10.74 -15.71 -4.41
CA THR A 171 -10.78 -16.24 -3.05
C THR A 171 -10.45 -17.74 -3.07
N ASN A 172 -9.87 -18.24 -1.99
CA ASN A 172 -9.68 -19.68 -1.77
C ASN A 172 -10.91 -20.34 -1.13
N ASN A 173 -11.94 -19.55 -0.77
CA ASN A 173 -13.16 -20.04 -0.17
C ASN A 173 -14.26 -20.24 -1.23
N SER A 174 -14.48 -21.48 -1.65
CA SER A 174 -15.46 -21.82 -2.68
C SER A 174 -16.91 -21.49 -2.29
N GLN A 175 -17.25 -21.60 -1.00
CA GLN A 175 -18.57 -21.23 -0.51
C GLN A 175 -18.81 -19.74 -0.68
N LEU A 176 -17.86 -18.89 -0.29
CA LEU A 176 -17.97 -17.44 -0.46
C LEU A 176 -17.87 -17.01 -1.92
N PHE A 177 -17.10 -17.73 -2.74
CA PHE A 177 -17.09 -17.54 -4.19
C PHE A 177 -18.49 -17.69 -4.79
N ASN A 178 -19.24 -18.72 -4.38
CA ASN A 178 -20.61 -18.94 -4.85
C ASN A 178 -21.63 -17.92 -4.33
N GLN A 179 -21.34 -17.26 -3.20
CA GLN A 179 -22.17 -16.19 -2.65
C GLN A 179 -21.91 -14.82 -3.31
N PHE A 180 -20.73 -14.65 -3.92
CA PHE A 180 -20.34 -13.40 -4.56
C PHE A 180 -21.10 -13.19 -5.87
N ASN A 181 -21.87 -12.11 -5.94
CA ASN A 181 -22.61 -11.78 -7.16
C ASN A 181 -21.73 -10.97 -8.11
N GLN A 182 -21.26 -11.61 -9.17
CA GLN A 182 -20.39 -10.97 -10.16
C GLN A 182 -21.06 -9.81 -10.92
N GLU A 183 -22.38 -9.71 -10.91
CA GLU A 183 -23.15 -8.60 -11.52
C GLU A 183 -23.25 -7.37 -10.60
N LYS A 184 -22.67 -7.46 -9.39
CA LYS A 184 -22.60 -6.36 -8.42
C LYS A 184 -21.15 -5.91 -8.21
N LEU A 185 -20.40 -5.87 -9.30
CA LEU A 185 -19.02 -5.44 -9.39
C LEU A 185 -18.80 -4.79 -10.77
N SER A 186 -18.13 -3.63 -10.80
CA SER A 186 -17.70 -2.99 -12.04
C SER A 186 -16.33 -2.36 -11.90
N ASN A 187 -15.61 -2.29 -13.03
CA ASN A 187 -14.39 -1.50 -13.17
C ASN A 187 -14.74 -0.19 -13.87
N ASN A 188 -14.41 0.93 -13.24
CA ASN A 188 -14.91 2.26 -13.61
C ASN A 188 -13.74 3.16 -14.01
N HIS A 189 -13.78 3.71 -15.22
CA HIS A 189 -12.84 4.72 -15.72
C HIS A 189 -13.45 6.11 -15.52
N LEU A 190 -12.88 6.91 -14.64
CA LEU A 190 -13.47 8.18 -14.21
C LEU A 190 -12.84 9.36 -14.93
N LEU A 191 -13.63 9.97 -15.82
CA LEU A 191 -13.22 11.10 -16.64
C LEU A 191 -13.64 12.41 -15.98
N ALA A 192 -12.74 13.40 -15.90
CA ALA A 192 -13.11 14.73 -15.42
C ALA A 192 -12.19 15.82 -15.98
N VAL A 193 -12.77 16.97 -16.29
CA VAL A 193 -12.02 18.19 -16.64
C VAL A 193 -11.98 19.18 -15.48
N ASN A 194 -13.01 19.17 -14.63
CA ASN A 194 -13.11 20.07 -13.50
C ASN A 194 -12.12 19.66 -12.39
N GLU A 195 -11.19 20.55 -12.04
CA GLU A 195 -10.14 20.29 -11.05
C GLU A 195 -10.69 19.95 -9.65
N ASP A 196 -11.82 20.53 -9.22
CA ASP A 196 -12.43 20.19 -7.93
C ASP A 196 -12.94 18.73 -7.92
N ILE A 197 -13.44 18.24 -9.05
CA ILE A 197 -13.83 16.83 -9.21
C ILE A 197 -12.58 15.95 -9.23
N ARG A 198 -11.55 16.32 -10.00
CA ARG A 198 -10.28 15.57 -10.08
C ARG A 198 -9.64 15.42 -8.70
N GLU A 199 -9.56 16.49 -7.92
CA GLU A 199 -9.00 16.46 -6.58
C GLU A 199 -9.79 15.54 -5.63
N LYS A 200 -11.13 15.52 -5.73
CA LYS A 200 -11.96 14.59 -4.95
C LYS A 200 -11.73 13.14 -5.35
N LEU A 201 -11.59 12.85 -6.65
CA LEU A 201 -11.34 11.51 -7.18
C LEU A 201 -9.99 10.96 -6.70
N VAL A 202 -8.92 11.74 -6.75
CA VAL A 202 -7.58 11.34 -6.26
C VAL A 202 -7.56 11.15 -4.73
N LYS A 203 -8.43 11.84 -4.00
CA LYS A 203 -8.59 11.66 -2.54
C LYS A 203 -9.44 10.45 -2.16
N LEU A 204 -10.02 9.71 -3.11
CA LEU A 204 -10.70 8.46 -2.79
C LEU A 204 -9.70 7.41 -2.30
N LYS A 205 -10.18 6.47 -1.49
CA LYS A 205 -9.37 5.38 -0.93
C LYS A 205 -10.14 4.06 -0.95
N ILE A 206 -9.38 2.95 -0.94
CA ILE A 206 -9.95 1.62 -0.76
C ILE A 206 -10.72 1.56 0.56
N GLY A 207 -11.95 1.03 0.50
CA GLY A 207 -12.91 0.97 1.60
C GLY A 207 -13.84 2.18 1.71
N ASP A 208 -13.65 3.23 0.91
CA ASP A 208 -14.62 4.33 0.85
C ASP A 208 -15.95 3.84 0.26
N GLN A 209 -17.03 4.25 0.91
CA GLN A 209 -18.39 4.15 0.36
C GLN A 209 -18.67 5.45 -0.38
N ILE A 210 -18.96 5.36 -1.66
CA ILE A 210 -19.01 6.49 -2.57
C ILE A 210 -20.32 6.55 -3.34
N GLN A 211 -20.62 7.74 -3.82
CA GLN A 211 -21.59 8.00 -4.87
C GLN A 211 -20.89 8.75 -5.99
N ILE A 212 -20.97 8.21 -7.21
CA ILE A 212 -20.50 8.85 -8.43
C ILE A 212 -21.73 9.14 -9.29
N GLN A 213 -21.83 10.36 -9.79
CA GLN A 213 -22.87 10.78 -10.72
C GLN A 213 -22.23 11.38 -11.96
N GLY A 214 -22.80 11.09 -13.12
CA GLY A 214 -22.30 11.58 -14.39
C GLY A 214 -22.94 10.86 -15.57
N TRP A 215 -22.17 10.68 -16.64
CA TRP A 215 -22.64 10.04 -17.85
C TRP A 215 -21.80 8.83 -18.22
N LEU A 216 -22.45 7.68 -18.48
CA LEU A 216 -21.79 6.60 -19.22
C LEU A 216 -21.46 7.13 -20.60
N SER A 217 -20.17 7.22 -20.92
CA SER A 217 -19.69 7.95 -22.09
C SER A 217 -18.67 7.14 -22.88
N LYS A 218 -18.77 7.21 -24.21
CA LYS A 218 -17.61 6.93 -25.07
C LYS A 218 -16.78 8.19 -25.18
N TYR A 219 -15.47 8.06 -25.37
CA TYR A 219 -14.63 9.22 -25.64
C TYR A 219 -13.43 8.87 -26.51
N SER A 220 -12.89 9.91 -27.13
CA SER A 220 -11.74 9.84 -28.00
C SER A 220 -10.98 11.15 -27.98
N HIS A 221 -9.76 11.18 -28.50
CA HIS A 221 -9.05 12.43 -28.71
C HIS A 221 -8.30 12.49 -30.04
N SER A 222 -7.89 13.70 -30.43
CA SER A 222 -7.24 14.00 -31.71
C SER A 222 -5.93 13.23 -31.98
N GLY A 223 -5.33 12.63 -30.94
CA GLY A 223 -4.14 11.76 -31.03
C GLY A 223 -4.44 10.32 -31.45
N GLY A 224 -5.72 9.96 -31.65
CA GLY A 224 -6.13 8.66 -32.19
C GLY A 224 -6.65 7.64 -31.16
N PHE A 225 -6.58 7.96 -29.87
CA PHE A 225 -7.16 7.13 -28.81
C PHE A 225 -8.70 7.13 -28.87
N LYS A 226 -9.29 5.97 -28.59
CA LYS A 226 -10.74 5.78 -28.46
C LYS A 226 -11.04 4.77 -27.35
N ARG A 227 -12.06 5.04 -26.54
CA ARG A 227 -12.55 4.13 -25.51
C ARG A 227 -14.08 4.11 -25.48
N GLY A 228 -14.64 2.92 -25.30
CA GLY A 228 -16.07 2.70 -25.13
C GLY A 228 -16.51 2.73 -23.66
N THR A 229 -17.79 2.43 -23.44
CA THR A 229 -18.37 2.15 -22.13
C THR A 229 -19.34 0.98 -22.24
N SER A 230 -19.41 0.13 -21.22
CA SER A 230 -20.53 -0.78 -21.05
C SER A 230 -21.79 -0.01 -20.66
N THR A 231 -22.91 -0.44 -21.24
CA THR A 231 -24.28 0.01 -20.92
C THR A 231 -25.17 -1.17 -20.51
N THR A 232 -24.57 -2.35 -20.34
CA THR A 232 -25.23 -3.56 -19.84
C THR A 232 -24.90 -3.68 -18.35
N ARG A 233 -25.84 -4.16 -17.53
CA ARG A 233 -25.64 -4.26 -16.06
C ARG A 233 -25.37 -5.69 -15.57
N THR A 234 -25.33 -6.64 -16.50
CA THR A 234 -25.18 -8.08 -16.23
C THR A 234 -24.01 -8.70 -17.02
N ASP A 235 -23.29 -7.91 -17.79
CA ASP A 235 -22.07 -8.34 -18.49
C ASP A 235 -20.91 -8.52 -17.52
N LYS A 236 -19.94 -9.35 -17.91
CA LYS A 236 -18.86 -9.82 -17.03
C LYS A 236 -17.55 -9.86 -17.82
N GLY A 237 -16.44 -9.67 -17.11
CA GLY A 237 -15.10 -9.81 -17.67
C GLY A 237 -14.71 -8.65 -18.59
N ASP A 238 -13.91 -8.97 -19.61
CA ASP A 238 -13.36 -7.97 -20.54
C ASP A 238 -14.48 -7.35 -21.39
N GLY A 239 -14.66 -6.03 -21.26
CA GLY A 239 -15.76 -5.29 -21.90
C GLY A 239 -16.89 -4.84 -20.96
N ALA A 240 -16.94 -5.33 -19.71
CA ALA A 240 -17.91 -4.87 -18.69
C ALA A 240 -17.49 -3.56 -17.99
N CYS A 241 -16.46 -2.88 -18.49
CA CYS A 241 -15.98 -1.63 -17.92
C CYS A 241 -16.93 -0.48 -18.20
N GLU A 242 -17.12 0.36 -17.18
CA GLU A 242 -17.92 1.57 -17.26
C GLU A 242 -16.98 2.76 -17.42
N THR A 243 -17.16 3.57 -18.45
CA THR A 243 -16.46 4.85 -18.58
C THR A 243 -17.43 5.94 -18.22
N ILE A 244 -17.12 6.71 -17.18
CA ILE A 244 -18.03 7.70 -16.60
C ILE A 244 -17.42 9.08 -16.74
N TYR A 245 -18.07 9.98 -17.47
CA TYR A 245 -17.77 11.41 -17.38
C TYR A 245 -18.41 11.93 -16.10
N VAL A 246 -17.58 12.28 -15.11
CA VAL A 246 -18.00 12.53 -13.73
C VAL A 246 -18.43 13.99 -13.57
N ASN A 247 -19.66 14.16 -13.09
CA ASN A 247 -20.24 15.46 -12.77
C ASN A 247 -20.20 15.72 -11.25
N SER A 248 -20.30 14.66 -10.45
CA SER A 248 -20.27 14.75 -9.00
C SER A 248 -19.71 13.47 -8.39
N VAL A 249 -18.95 13.63 -7.31
CA VAL A 249 -18.45 12.54 -6.49
C VAL A 249 -18.59 12.92 -5.02
N ASN A 250 -19.20 12.02 -4.26
CA ASN A 250 -19.43 12.17 -2.82
C ASN A 250 -18.90 10.94 -2.08
N VAL A 251 -18.20 11.15 -0.97
CA VAL A 251 -17.85 10.08 -0.05
C VAL A 251 -18.93 9.99 1.02
N LEU A 252 -19.75 8.97 0.92
CA LEU A 252 -20.86 8.68 1.84
C LEU A 252 -20.34 8.22 3.21
N SER A 253 -19.22 7.48 3.22
CA SER A 253 -18.55 7.05 4.44
C SER A 253 -17.09 6.68 4.14
N ARG A 254 -16.16 7.15 4.98
CA ARG A 254 -14.73 6.91 4.78
C ARG A 254 -14.32 5.52 5.25
N GLY A 255 -13.58 4.81 4.39
CA GLY A 255 -12.91 3.56 4.72
C GLY A 255 -11.66 3.80 5.56
N ASN A 256 -11.31 2.83 6.40
CA ASN A 256 -9.99 2.71 7.03
C ASN A 256 -9.44 3.97 7.74
N SER A 257 -10.27 4.94 8.15
CA SER A 257 -9.79 6.27 8.59
C SER A 257 -8.89 6.22 9.82
N LYS A 258 -9.12 5.26 10.71
CA LYS A 258 -8.25 5.03 11.88
C LYS A 258 -6.85 4.60 11.46
N TRP A 259 -6.74 3.75 10.45
CA TRP A 259 -5.46 3.26 9.95
C TRP A 259 -4.70 4.35 9.21
N ILE A 260 -5.39 5.22 8.49
CA ILE A 260 -4.80 6.44 7.91
C ILE A 260 -4.16 7.31 9.00
N GLN A 261 -4.87 7.53 10.11
CA GLN A 261 -4.33 8.26 11.26
C GLN A 261 -3.11 7.56 11.89
N VAL A 262 -3.17 6.24 12.07
CA VAL A 262 -2.05 5.45 12.60
C VAL A 262 -0.83 5.53 11.68
N SER A 263 -1.03 5.42 10.36
CA SER A 263 0.05 5.56 9.38
C SER A 263 0.71 6.92 9.50
N TYR A 264 -0.09 8.00 9.46
CA TYR A 264 0.40 9.37 9.58
C TYR A 264 1.20 9.62 10.87
N LEU A 265 0.63 9.24 12.02
CA LEU A 265 1.30 9.41 13.31
C LEU A 265 2.59 8.59 13.41
N SER A 266 2.58 7.37 12.86
CA SER A 266 3.76 6.51 12.82
C SER A 266 4.86 7.12 11.95
N THR A 267 4.52 7.71 10.79
CA THR A 267 5.46 8.43 9.93
C THR A 267 6.10 9.62 10.64
N LEU A 268 5.30 10.45 11.33
CA LEU A 268 5.84 11.58 12.10
C LEU A 268 6.77 11.11 13.23
N ALA A 269 6.41 10.04 13.93
CA ALA A 269 7.25 9.48 14.99
C ALA A 269 8.58 8.94 14.45
N ILE A 270 8.56 8.21 13.33
CA ILE A 270 9.76 7.71 12.65
C ILE A 270 10.66 8.88 12.24
N ALA A 271 10.09 9.91 11.58
CA ALA A 271 10.84 11.09 11.15
C ALA A 271 11.48 11.82 12.36
N GLY A 272 10.72 12.00 13.44
CA GLY A 272 11.23 12.61 14.67
C GLY A 272 12.39 11.82 15.30
N LEU A 273 12.30 10.49 15.34
CA LEU A 273 13.37 9.62 15.87
C LEU A 273 14.64 9.69 15.01
N ILE A 274 14.49 9.75 13.69
CA ILE A 274 15.61 9.93 12.75
C ILE A 274 16.28 11.29 12.98
N LEU A 275 15.50 12.37 13.09
CA LEU A 275 16.03 13.71 13.36
C LEU A 275 16.78 13.76 14.70
N LEU A 276 16.22 13.17 15.77
CA LEU A 276 16.88 13.09 17.08
C LEU A 276 18.19 12.30 17.04
N PHE A 277 18.25 11.24 16.23
CA PHE A 277 19.47 10.46 16.02
C PHE A 277 20.58 11.32 15.39
N PHE A 278 20.27 12.03 14.31
CA PHE A 278 21.24 12.92 13.65
C PHE A 278 21.64 14.12 14.52
N ALA A 279 20.69 14.72 15.24
CA ALA A 279 20.97 15.80 16.18
C ALA A 279 21.96 15.37 17.27
N LYS A 280 21.81 14.16 17.81
CA LYS A 280 22.76 13.60 18.78
C LYS A 280 24.17 13.43 18.20
N ILE A 281 24.28 12.91 16.98
CA ILE A 281 25.58 12.75 16.30
C ILE A 281 26.25 14.11 16.09
N LEU A 282 25.48 15.11 15.65
CA LEU A 282 25.99 16.48 15.47
C LEU A 282 26.48 17.07 16.78
N LEU A 283 25.69 17.00 17.86
CA LEU A 283 26.07 17.51 19.18
C LEU A 283 27.34 16.84 19.72
N GLN A 284 27.48 15.53 19.55
CA GLN A 284 28.70 14.80 19.95
C GLN A 284 29.92 15.29 19.17
N ARG A 285 29.79 15.58 17.88
CA ARG A 285 30.87 16.10 17.02
C ARG A 285 31.27 17.53 17.38
N PHE A 286 30.33 18.37 17.83
CA PHE A 286 30.63 19.71 18.34
C PHE A 286 31.31 19.67 19.72
N SER A 287 30.87 18.78 20.61
CA SER A 287 31.47 18.63 21.94
C SER A 287 32.88 18.01 21.91
N SER A 288 33.26 17.34 20.82
CA SER A 288 34.55 16.66 20.68
C SER A 288 35.63 17.51 19.99
N LYS A 289 35.38 18.77 19.65
CA LYS A 289 36.43 19.68 19.15
C LYS A 289 37.19 20.25 20.36
N PRO A 290 38.49 19.99 20.52
CA PRO A 290 39.29 20.64 21.56
C PRO A 290 39.39 22.15 21.26
N MET A 291 39.33 22.97 22.32
CA MET A 291 39.77 24.38 22.26
C MET A 291 41.27 24.47 22.00
#